data_AF-A0A1C5M9G9-F1
#
_entry.id   AF-A0A1C5M9G9-F1
#
_cell.length_a   1.000
_cell.length_b   1.000
_cell.length_c   1.000
_cell.angle_alpha   90.00
_cell.angle_beta   90.00
_cell.angle_gamma   90.00
#
_symmetry.space_group_name_H-M   'P 1'
#
loop_
_entity.id
_entity.type
_entity.pdbx_description
1 polymer ?
#
loop_
_entity_poly.entity_id
_entity_poly.type
_entity_poly.pdbx_seq_one_letter_code
_entity_poly.pdbx_strand_id
1 'polypeptide(L)'
;MKYVRKITPVSSADGEGLESWLEDMALQGLYLKKFRPLFCTFTPGPAKKTRYRLEPFRLRLDDDLPRSMLELYQDFGWDYIDTVDNSMLIFSTQDLDAPELHTDPKLQSQRWKRLYRSARRGFVGNVAFLVLAVVLTALLLNDTPILNLLTTSAVPLLLFALYQLCALPAAWADVRNLSRLARRLEAGEPMDHHSPYSRRRLVPLLSFTLCILLIVLLILPRYILPFLGGDMRPVSQVSDFSPLSLAQVEGKGYRPYETENHDQSDYFNYSRKNHYLLCWNQWEVFQAGQPDLAGKLNWMQIDWYDIPAPLSFLSVPLANELLSKAMRLDEDIWWTDPEGGTWQISKHSDSRVNFLSTARKEGTLFQTAAVAIGDKVVLVRYTGHGELSGHLEDIIKMAEGKAS
;
A
#
# COMPACT_ATOMS: atom_id res chain seq x y z
N MET A 1 34.32 -22.43 13.40
CA MET A 1 34.80 -21.32 12.53
C MET A 1 33.97 -20.06 12.82
N LYS A 2 34.63 -18.93 13.11
CA LYS A 2 33.96 -17.66 13.41
C LYS A 2 33.69 -16.91 12.11
N TYR A 3 32.44 -16.61 11.78
CA TYR A 3 32.08 -15.84 10.59
C TYR A 3 31.91 -14.36 10.93
N VAL A 4 32.30 -13.48 10.01
CA VAL A 4 32.09 -12.03 10.13
C VAL A 4 31.08 -11.61 9.08
N ARG A 5 30.09 -10.80 9.46
CA ARG A 5 29.13 -10.21 8.52
C ARG A 5 29.48 -8.74 8.30
N LYS A 6 29.55 -8.32 7.04
CA LYS A 6 29.70 -6.91 6.67
C LYS A 6 28.58 -6.52 5.72
N ILE A 7 28.07 -5.31 5.90
CA ILE A 7 27.10 -4.71 4.98
C ILE A 7 27.83 -4.49 3.66
N THR A 8 27.24 -4.99 2.57
CA THR A 8 27.81 -4.80 1.23
C THR A 8 27.53 -3.37 0.81
N PRO A 9 28.50 -2.51 0.51
CA PRO A 9 28.26 -1.09 0.27
C PRO A 9 27.87 -0.74 -1.18
N VAL A 10 28.04 -1.69 -2.11
CA VAL A 10 27.93 -1.47 -3.56
C VAL A 10 26.67 -2.13 -4.13
N SER A 11 26.05 -1.51 -5.13
CA SER A 11 24.94 -2.12 -5.90
C SER A 11 25.42 -3.40 -6.59
N SER A 12 24.57 -4.43 -6.70
CA SER A 12 24.93 -5.62 -7.49
C SER A 12 25.10 -5.30 -8.98
N ALA A 13 24.58 -4.16 -9.46
CA ALA A 13 24.77 -3.69 -10.83
C ALA A 13 26.13 -3.00 -11.08
N ASP A 14 26.88 -2.65 -10.03
CA ASP A 14 28.20 -2.02 -10.12
C ASP A 14 29.27 -3.08 -9.88
N GLY A 15 29.63 -3.78 -10.95
CA GLY A 15 30.59 -4.89 -10.90
C GLY A 15 32.00 -4.43 -10.52
N GLU A 16 32.48 -3.34 -11.13
CA GLU A 16 33.81 -2.78 -10.88
C GLU A 16 33.95 -2.38 -9.40
N GLY A 17 32.98 -1.65 -8.85
CA GLY A 17 33.00 -1.27 -7.44
C GLY A 17 32.89 -2.47 -6.48
N LEU A 18 32.17 -3.53 -6.87
CA LEU A 18 32.03 -4.73 -6.07
C LEU A 18 33.32 -5.55 -6.02
N GLU A 19 34.04 -5.67 -7.14
CA GLU A 19 35.37 -6.28 -7.19
C GLU A 19 36.36 -5.54 -6.27
N SER A 20 36.48 -4.22 -6.42
CA SER A 20 37.38 -3.41 -5.58
C SER A 20 37.05 -3.52 -4.09
N TRP A 21 35.76 -3.55 -3.72
CA TRP A 21 35.36 -3.73 -2.33
C TRP A 21 35.74 -5.11 -1.77
N LEU A 22 35.61 -6.18 -2.55
CA LEU A 22 36.00 -7.52 -2.12
C LEU A 22 37.52 -7.66 -1.98
N GLU A 23 38.28 -7.05 -2.87
CA GLU A 23 39.75 -6.97 -2.77
C GLU A 23 40.19 -6.22 -1.50
N ASP A 24 39.55 -5.09 -1.19
CA ASP A 24 39.78 -4.33 0.05
C ASP A 24 39.46 -5.14 1.32
N MET A 25 38.42 -5.99 1.29
CA MET A 25 38.08 -6.88 2.40
C MET A 25 39.13 -7.99 2.57
N ALA A 26 39.65 -8.55 1.48
CA ALA A 26 40.72 -9.56 1.56
C ALA A 26 42.04 -8.98 2.10
N LEU A 27 42.36 -7.72 1.79
CA LEU A 27 43.47 -7.00 2.41
C LEU A 27 43.32 -6.86 3.94
N GLN A 28 42.08 -6.87 4.44
CA GLN A 28 41.77 -6.87 5.88
C GLN A 28 41.70 -8.30 6.47
N GLY A 29 42.03 -9.33 5.69
CA GLY A 29 41.94 -10.73 6.09
C GLY A 29 40.51 -11.29 6.09
N LEU A 30 39.58 -10.67 5.38
CA LEU A 30 38.19 -11.11 5.25
C LEU A 30 37.95 -11.70 3.86
N TYR A 31 37.81 -13.02 3.78
CA TYR A 31 37.54 -13.73 2.52
C TYR A 31 36.05 -13.99 2.35
N LEU A 32 35.51 -13.74 1.16
CA LEU A 32 34.10 -13.93 0.89
C LEU A 32 33.74 -15.41 0.99
N LYS A 33 32.68 -15.72 1.75
CA LYS A 33 32.09 -17.06 1.80
C LYS A 33 30.71 -17.11 1.17
N LYS A 34 29.89 -16.09 1.42
CA LYS A 34 28.54 -16.01 0.86
C LYS A 34 28.17 -14.57 0.54
N PHE A 35 27.80 -14.32 -0.70
CA PHE A 35 27.24 -13.07 -1.14
C PHE A 35 25.75 -13.02 -0.81
N ARG A 36 25.30 -11.89 -0.25
CA ARG A 36 23.88 -11.55 -0.21
C ARG A 36 23.75 -10.06 -0.47
N PRO A 37 22.68 -9.62 -1.17
CA PRO A 37 22.51 -8.21 -1.50
C PRO A 37 22.56 -7.28 -0.29
N LEU A 38 22.12 -7.71 0.89
CA LEU A 38 22.09 -6.82 2.07
C LEU A 38 23.36 -6.90 2.92
N PHE A 39 23.98 -8.08 2.99
CA PHE A 39 25.19 -8.33 3.77
C PHE A 39 25.94 -9.55 3.24
N CYS A 40 27.26 -9.45 3.14
CA CYS A 40 28.11 -10.59 2.82
C CYS A 40 28.63 -11.26 4.10
N THR A 41 28.80 -12.58 4.01
CA THR A 41 29.41 -13.39 5.06
C THR A 41 30.86 -13.68 4.67
N PHE A 42 31.78 -13.39 5.59
CA PHE A 42 33.21 -13.54 5.40
C PHE A 42 33.80 -14.56 6.38
N THR A 43 34.86 -15.22 5.95
CA THR A 43 35.73 -16.04 6.77
C THR A 43 37.02 -15.26 7.08
N PRO A 44 37.35 -15.05 8.36
CA PRO A 44 38.60 -14.41 8.75
C PRO A 44 39.78 -15.35 8.45
N GLY A 45 40.85 -14.78 7.92
CA GLY A 45 42.10 -15.45 7.60
C GLY A 45 43.26 -14.47 7.61
N PRO A 46 44.48 -14.91 7.21
CA PRO A 46 45.61 -14.00 7.08
C PRO A 46 45.33 -12.95 6.01
N ALA A 47 45.70 -11.69 6.27
CA ALA A 47 45.61 -10.63 5.27
C ALA A 47 46.52 -10.97 4.08
N LYS A 48 45.94 -11.16 2.89
CA LYS A 48 46.66 -11.40 1.64
C LYS A 48 46.00 -10.64 0.51
N LYS A 49 46.81 -10.23 -0.47
CA LYS A 49 46.28 -9.74 -1.74
C LYS A 49 45.56 -10.88 -2.43
N THR A 50 44.27 -10.69 -2.69
CA THR A 50 43.40 -11.64 -3.40
C THR A 50 42.66 -10.84 -4.46
N ARG A 51 42.69 -11.29 -5.70
CA ARG A 51 41.96 -10.66 -6.80
C ARG A 51 40.57 -11.26 -6.86
N TYR A 52 39.55 -10.43 -7.02
CA TYR A 52 38.16 -10.87 -7.23
C TYR A 52 37.69 -10.45 -8.61
N ARG A 53 36.97 -11.33 -9.30
CA ARG A 53 36.40 -11.04 -10.62
C ARG A 53 34.97 -11.51 -10.71
N LEU A 54 34.14 -10.70 -11.36
CA LEU A 54 32.72 -10.97 -11.58
C LEU A 54 32.48 -11.37 -13.02
N GLU A 55 31.78 -12.51 -13.17
CA GLU A 55 31.43 -13.03 -14.47
C GLU A 55 29.92 -13.01 -14.69
N PRO A 56 29.40 -12.24 -15.67
CA PRO A 56 27.99 -12.26 -15.98
C PRO A 56 27.55 -13.61 -16.54
N PHE A 57 26.85 -14.38 -15.71
CA PHE A 57 26.27 -15.67 -16.07
C PHE A 57 24.93 -15.82 -15.37
N ARG A 58 23.88 -16.05 -16.16
CA ARG A 58 22.51 -16.18 -15.64
C ARG A 58 22.25 -17.63 -15.27
N LEU A 59 22.15 -17.89 -13.98
CA LEU A 59 21.68 -19.17 -13.44
C LEU A 59 20.15 -19.14 -13.31
N ARG A 60 19.46 -20.16 -13.82
CA ARG A 60 18.06 -20.42 -13.45
C ARG A 60 18.03 -21.26 -12.18
N LEU A 61 16.88 -21.24 -11.48
CA LEU A 61 16.69 -21.94 -10.20
C LEU A 61 16.98 -23.46 -10.28
N ASP A 62 16.85 -24.05 -11.47
CA ASP A 62 17.09 -25.48 -11.74
C ASP A 62 18.33 -25.75 -12.63
N ASP A 63 19.09 -24.71 -13.00
CA ASP A 63 20.29 -24.89 -13.82
C ASP A 63 21.48 -25.30 -12.94
N ASP A 64 22.18 -26.35 -13.34
CA ASP A 64 23.48 -26.68 -12.77
C ASP A 64 24.51 -25.60 -13.10
N LEU A 65 25.47 -25.40 -12.18
CA LEU A 65 26.64 -24.56 -12.45
C LEU A 65 27.40 -25.07 -13.68
N PRO A 66 27.90 -24.18 -14.55
CA PRO A 66 28.57 -24.56 -15.79
C PRO A 66 29.92 -25.22 -15.50
N ARG A 67 29.93 -26.55 -15.32
CA ARG A 67 31.13 -27.33 -14.93
C ARG A 67 32.33 -27.08 -15.84
N SER A 68 32.11 -27.05 -17.15
CA SER A 68 33.18 -26.79 -18.13
C SER A 68 33.82 -25.40 -18.00
N MET A 69 33.06 -24.40 -17.53
CA MET A 69 33.56 -23.05 -17.30
C MET A 69 34.32 -22.97 -15.97
N LEU A 70 33.82 -23.67 -14.94
CA LEU A 70 34.46 -23.75 -13.64
C LEU A 70 35.81 -24.48 -13.73
N GLU A 71 35.85 -25.62 -14.42
CA GLU A 71 37.09 -26.39 -14.65
C GLU A 71 38.13 -25.56 -15.40
N LEU A 72 37.73 -24.88 -16.49
CA LEU A 72 38.62 -24.00 -17.25
C LEU A 72 39.22 -22.88 -16.38
N TYR A 73 38.41 -22.24 -15.54
CA TYR A 73 38.89 -21.17 -14.66
C TYR A 73 39.73 -21.69 -13.51
N GLN A 74 39.43 -22.88 -12.99
CA GLN A 74 40.26 -23.55 -12.01
C GLN A 74 41.64 -23.90 -12.58
N ASP A 75 41.73 -24.32 -13.85
CA ASP A 75 43.00 -24.55 -14.54
C ASP A 75 43.82 -23.25 -14.71
N PHE A 76 43.15 -22.10 -14.80
CA PHE A 76 43.79 -20.78 -14.78
C PHE A 76 44.09 -20.24 -13.37
N GLY A 77 43.87 -21.03 -12.32
CA GLY A 77 44.14 -20.65 -10.93
C GLY A 77 43.06 -19.79 -10.27
N TRP A 78 41.82 -19.81 -10.80
CA TRP A 78 40.68 -19.10 -10.23
C TRP A 78 39.71 -20.05 -9.52
N ASP A 79 39.45 -19.76 -8.26
CA ASP A 79 38.49 -20.51 -7.44
C ASP A 79 37.13 -19.84 -7.48
N TYR A 80 36.08 -20.63 -7.72
CA TYR A 80 34.69 -20.19 -7.62
C TYR A 80 34.24 -20.07 -6.16
N ILE A 81 33.59 -18.95 -5.81
CA ILE A 81 33.12 -18.70 -4.44
C ILE A 81 31.59 -18.77 -4.34
N ASP A 82 30.89 -17.89 -5.05
CA ASP A 82 29.44 -17.72 -4.92
C ASP A 82 28.86 -16.92 -6.10
N THR A 83 27.57 -16.64 -6.05
CA THR A 83 26.80 -15.92 -7.07
C THR A 83 26.23 -14.59 -6.56
N VAL A 84 26.01 -13.65 -7.47
CA VAL A 84 25.30 -12.39 -7.22
C VAL A 84 23.96 -12.41 -7.94
N ASP A 85 22.87 -12.48 -7.17
CA ASP A 85 21.48 -12.42 -7.67
C ASP A 85 21.18 -13.40 -8.83
N ASN A 86 21.81 -14.59 -8.83
CA ASN A 86 21.76 -15.58 -9.90
C ASN A 86 22.09 -15.02 -11.30
N SER A 87 22.81 -13.91 -11.36
CA SER A 87 23.07 -13.14 -12.58
C SER A 87 24.56 -12.95 -12.87
N MET A 88 25.41 -13.10 -11.85
CA MET A 88 26.86 -13.09 -11.95
C MET A 88 27.48 -14.16 -11.03
N LEU A 89 28.63 -14.69 -11.41
CA LEU A 89 29.48 -15.58 -10.61
C LEU A 89 30.67 -14.79 -10.07
N ILE A 90 31.11 -15.11 -8.85
CA ILE A 90 32.27 -14.51 -8.21
C ILE A 90 33.41 -15.51 -8.20
N PHE A 91 34.55 -15.12 -8.77
CA PHE A 91 35.80 -15.87 -8.74
C PHE A 91 36.85 -15.13 -7.92
N SER A 92 37.74 -15.88 -7.26
CA SER A 92 38.90 -15.32 -6.57
C SER A 92 40.19 -16.05 -6.94
N THR A 93 41.30 -15.33 -6.92
CA THR A 93 42.63 -15.95 -6.97
C THR A 93 43.59 -15.30 -5.97
N GLN A 94 44.44 -16.11 -5.34
CA GLN A 94 45.54 -15.66 -4.50
C GLN A 94 46.86 -15.57 -5.27
N ASP A 95 46.89 -16.11 -6.49
CA ASP A 95 48.04 -15.97 -7.38
C ASP A 95 47.94 -14.63 -8.12
N LEU A 96 48.93 -13.77 -7.88
CA LEU A 96 48.97 -12.44 -8.49
C LEU A 96 49.33 -12.51 -9.98
N ASP A 97 50.02 -13.57 -10.40
CA ASP A 97 50.48 -13.77 -11.77
C ASP A 97 49.48 -14.59 -12.62
N ALA A 98 48.37 -15.03 -12.03
CA ALA A 98 47.32 -15.76 -12.75
C ALA A 98 46.76 -14.91 -13.93
N PRO A 99 46.57 -15.53 -15.11
CA PRO A 99 46.04 -14.84 -16.28
C PRO A 99 44.63 -14.29 -16.02
N GLU A 100 44.32 -13.13 -16.61
CA GLU A 100 42.98 -12.53 -16.53
C GLU A 100 41.94 -13.44 -17.21
N LEU A 101 40.72 -13.48 -16.62
CA LEU A 101 39.63 -14.35 -17.08
C LEU A 101 39.21 -14.09 -18.54
N HIS A 102 39.39 -12.85 -19.03
CA HIS A 102 39.10 -12.48 -20.41
C HIS A 102 40.26 -11.72 -21.04
N THR A 103 40.64 -12.15 -22.24
CA THR A 103 41.62 -11.46 -23.10
C THR A 103 40.94 -10.58 -24.15
N ASP A 104 39.63 -10.78 -24.42
CA ASP A 104 38.84 -10.00 -25.39
C ASP A 104 37.67 -9.24 -24.73
N PRO A 105 37.81 -7.91 -24.53
CA PRO A 105 36.75 -7.05 -24.02
C PRO A 105 35.46 -7.09 -24.85
N LYS A 106 35.53 -7.36 -26.16
CA LYS A 106 34.35 -7.39 -27.04
C LYS A 106 33.45 -8.57 -26.74
N LEU A 107 34.02 -9.74 -26.47
CA LEU A 107 33.28 -10.93 -26.01
C LEU A 107 32.61 -10.69 -24.65
N GLN A 108 33.31 -10.00 -23.75
CA GLN A 108 32.79 -9.60 -22.44
C GLN A 108 31.58 -8.65 -22.58
N SER A 109 31.64 -7.68 -23.51
CA SER A 109 30.57 -6.70 -23.75
C SER A 109 29.20 -7.36 -24.01
N GLN A 110 29.17 -8.50 -24.71
CA GLN A 110 27.92 -9.18 -25.03
C GLN A 110 27.23 -9.73 -23.77
N ARG A 111 27.99 -10.20 -22.79
CA ARG A 111 27.46 -10.73 -21.53
C ARG A 111 26.91 -9.58 -20.66
N TRP A 112 27.64 -8.47 -20.56
CA TRP A 112 27.19 -7.25 -19.87
C TRP A 112 25.96 -6.59 -20.50
N LYS A 113 25.84 -6.59 -21.84
CA LYS A 113 24.63 -6.13 -22.54
C LYS A 113 23.36 -6.89 -22.12
N ARG A 114 23.48 -8.18 -21.78
CA ARG A 114 22.32 -8.97 -21.30
C ARG A 114 21.87 -8.48 -19.92
N LEU A 115 22.80 -8.19 -19.01
CA LEU A 115 22.50 -7.57 -17.72
C LEU A 115 21.85 -6.21 -17.89
N TYR A 116 22.39 -5.35 -18.76
CA TYR A 116 21.78 -4.06 -19.11
C TYR A 116 20.33 -4.22 -19.62
N ARG A 117 20.05 -5.15 -20.53
CA ARG A 117 18.68 -5.42 -21.00
C ARG A 117 17.77 -5.92 -19.88
N SER A 118 18.29 -6.70 -18.94
CA SER A 118 17.54 -7.15 -17.76
C SER A 118 17.21 -5.99 -16.82
N ALA A 119 18.20 -5.16 -16.48
CA ALA A 119 18.01 -3.96 -15.65
C ALA A 119 17.03 -2.97 -16.31
N ARG A 120 17.15 -2.76 -17.63
CA ARG A 120 16.22 -1.91 -18.41
C ARG A 120 14.78 -2.45 -18.36
N ARG A 121 14.59 -3.78 -18.49
CA ARG A 121 13.25 -4.39 -18.35
C ARG A 121 12.70 -4.22 -16.93
N GLY A 122 13.54 -4.37 -15.90
CA GLY A 122 13.16 -4.10 -14.52
C GLY A 122 12.74 -2.64 -14.31
N PHE A 123 13.50 -1.69 -14.84
CA PHE A 123 13.14 -0.28 -14.82
C PHE A 123 11.81 0.01 -15.53
N VAL A 124 11.61 -0.54 -16.73
CA VAL A 124 10.33 -0.41 -17.46
C VAL A 124 9.17 -1.01 -16.66
N GLY A 125 9.38 -2.17 -16.02
CA GLY A 125 8.42 -2.76 -15.10
C GLY A 125 8.08 -1.85 -13.93
N ASN A 126 9.08 -1.25 -13.28
CA ASN A 126 8.88 -0.32 -12.17
C ASN A 126 8.07 0.92 -12.59
N VAL A 127 8.33 1.46 -13.78
CA VAL A 127 7.56 2.57 -14.36
C VAL A 127 6.12 2.12 -14.67
N ALA A 128 5.93 0.93 -15.25
CA ALA A 128 4.59 0.39 -15.51
C ALA A 128 3.79 0.19 -14.21
N PHE A 129 4.41 -0.31 -13.15
CA PHE A 129 3.78 -0.42 -11.83
C PHE A 129 3.45 0.92 -11.21
N LEU A 130 4.32 1.93 -11.37
CA LEU A 130 4.02 3.30 -10.93
C LEU A 130 2.79 3.85 -11.66
N VAL A 131 2.73 3.72 -12.99
CA VAL A 131 1.59 4.15 -13.80
C VAL A 131 0.32 3.42 -13.36
N LEU A 132 0.40 2.10 -13.18
CA LEU A 132 -0.73 1.31 -12.70
C LEU A 132 -1.23 1.79 -11.33
N ALA A 133 -0.32 2.04 -10.38
CA ALA A 133 -0.68 2.54 -9.06
C ALA A 133 -1.37 3.92 -9.13
N VAL A 134 -0.87 4.82 -9.97
CA VAL A 134 -1.47 6.15 -10.19
C VAL A 134 -2.85 6.02 -10.83
N VAL A 135 -3.01 5.18 -11.85
CA VAL A 135 -4.31 4.95 -12.50
C VAL A 135 -5.31 4.35 -11.53
N LEU A 136 -4.94 3.31 -10.77
CA LEU A 136 -5.81 2.71 -9.77
C LEU A 136 -6.22 3.72 -8.69
N THR A 137 -5.27 4.55 -8.24
CA THR A 137 -5.57 5.62 -7.27
C THR A 137 -6.53 6.65 -7.85
N ALA A 138 -6.33 7.07 -9.10
CA ALA A 138 -7.21 8.02 -9.78
C ALA A 138 -8.63 7.44 -9.96
N LEU A 139 -8.75 6.17 -10.34
CA LEU A 139 -10.03 5.47 -10.44
C LEU A 139 -10.73 5.38 -9.07
N LEU A 140 -9.98 5.08 -8.01
CA LEU A 140 -10.53 5.06 -6.66
C LEU A 140 -10.97 6.44 -6.17
N LEU A 141 -10.29 7.52 -6.54
CA LEU A 141 -10.61 8.88 -6.07
C LEU A 141 -11.61 9.63 -6.97
N ASN A 142 -12.08 9.03 -8.06
CA ASN A 142 -12.84 9.73 -9.10
C ASN A 142 -14.18 10.30 -8.62
N ASP A 143 -14.93 9.54 -7.81
CA ASP A 143 -16.28 9.91 -7.39
C ASP A 143 -16.33 10.48 -5.97
N THR A 144 -15.79 9.72 -5.02
CA THR A 144 -15.83 10.04 -3.58
C THR A 144 -14.41 10.09 -3.02
N PRO A 145 -13.62 11.12 -3.36
CA PRO A 145 -12.20 11.18 -3.03
C PRO A 145 -11.93 11.17 -1.53
N ILE A 146 -12.72 11.88 -0.72
CA ILE A 146 -12.47 12.01 0.71
C ILE A 146 -12.88 10.73 1.42
N LEU A 147 -14.04 10.17 1.08
CA LEU A 147 -14.50 8.90 1.61
C LEU A 147 -13.50 7.78 1.26
N ASN A 148 -13.05 7.69 0.01
CA ASN A 148 -12.13 6.63 -0.44
C ASN A 148 -10.71 6.84 0.11
N LEU A 149 -10.30 8.07 0.41
CA LEU A 149 -9.07 8.33 1.15
C LEU A 149 -9.14 7.79 2.58
N LEU A 150 -10.29 7.96 3.25
CA LEU A 150 -10.48 7.56 4.65
C LEU A 150 -10.75 6.06 4.82
N THR A 151 -11.51 5.46 3.90
CA THR A 151 -12.06 4.10 4.04
C THR A 151 -11.40 3.05 3.14
N THR A 152 -10.74 3.46 2.05
CA THR A 152 -10.26 2.53 1.02
C THR A 152 -8.72 2.50 0.93
N SER A 153 -8.18 1.57 0.13
CA SER A 153 -6.75 1.37 -0.12
C SER A 153 -6.04 2.52 -0.88
N ALA A 154 -6.64 3.73 -0.94
CA ALA A 154 -6.05 4.86 -1.64
C ALA A 154 -4.74 5.33 -0.98
N VAL A 155 -4.68 5.40 0.35
CA VAL A 155 -3.49 5.86 1.09
C VAL A 155 -2.28 4.94 0.85
N PRO A 156 -2.38 3.61 1.03
CA PRO A 156 -1.23 2.75 0.74
C PRO A 156 -0.82 2.75 -0.74
N LEU A 157 -1.75 2.92 -1.69
CA LEU A 157 -1.41 3.08 -3.12
C LEU A 157 -0.66 4.38 -3.40
N LEU A 158 -1.07 5.50 -2.77
CA LEU A 158 -0.36 6.78 -2.84
C LEU A 158 1.07 6.66 -2.28
N LEU A 159 1.22 5.99 -1.13
CA LEU A 159 2.53 5.75 -0.52
C LEU A 159 3.40 4.84 -1.39
N PHE A 160 2.81 3.81 -2.02
CA PHE A 160 3.52 2.95 -2.98
C PHE A 160 3.97 3.73 -4.22
N ALA A 161 3.11 4.60 -4.77
CA ALA A 161 3.47 5.46 -5.90
C ALA A 161 4.60 6.43 -5.53
N LEU A 162 4.54 7.06 -4.34
CA LEU A 162 5.60 7.95 -3.83
C LEU A 162 6.92 7.21 -3.64
N TYR A 163 6.86 6.00 -3.09
CA TYR A 163 8.02 5.14 -2.93
C TYR A 163 8.68 4.81 -4.29
N GLN A 164 7.89 4.37 -5.26
CA GLN A 164 8.38 4.07 -6.61
C GLN A 164 9.03 5.31 -7.24
N LEU A 165 8.40 6.49 -7.10
CA LEU A 165 8.94 7.76 -7.58
C LEU A 165 10.31 8.08 -6.98
N CYS A 166 10.49 7.85 -5.69
CA CYS A 166 11.78 8.03 -5.00
C CYS A 166 12.83 6.97 -5.37
N ALA A 167 12.41 5.75 -5.73
CA ALA A 167 13.31 4.65 -6.10
C ALA A 167 13.79 4.71 -7.57
N LEU A 168 13.01 5.34 -8.46
CA LEU A 168 13.30 5.42 -9.90
C LEU A 168 14.69 6.01 -10.23
N PRO A 169 15.17 7.11 -9.58
CA PRO A 169 16.50 7.65 -9.87
C PRO A 169 17.64 6.67 -9.59
N ALA A 170 17.52 5.87 -8.52
CA ALA A 170 18.52 4.86 -8.19
C ALA A 170 18.51 3.71 -9.22
N ALA A 171 17.31 3.21 -9.57
CA ALA A 171 17.17 2.19 -10.61
C ALA A 171 17.66 2.68 -11.99
N TRP A 172 17.44 3.96 -12.31
CA TRP A 172 17.98 4.57 -13.52
C TRP A 172 19.50 4.71 -13.50
N ALA A 173 20.08 5.05 -12.34
CA ALA A 173 21.53 5.10 -12.18
C ALA A 173 22.19 3.73 -12.44
N ASP A 174 21.60 2.65 -11.94
CA ASP A 174 22.06 1.28 -12.22
C ASP A 174 22.00 0.95 -13.73
N VAL A 175 20.88 1.27 -14.40
CA VAL A 175 20.74 1.09 -15.86
C VAL A 175 21.78 1.91 -16.62
N ARG A 176 22.04 3.15 -16.20
CA ARG A 176 23.03 4.03 -16.82
C ARG A 176 24.44 3.49 -16.63
N ASN A 177 24.79 3.01 -15.44
CA ASN A 177 26.11 2.45 -15.15
C ASN A 177 26.38 1.20 -15.99
N LEU A 178 25.43 0.25 -16.02
CA LEU A 178 25.53 -0.94 -16.87
C LEU A 178 25.60 -0.59 -18.36
N SER A 179 24.89 0.45 -18.81
CA SER A 179 24.97 0.92 -20.20
C SER A 179 26.32 1.53 -20.54
N ARG A 180 26.95 2.24 -19.61
CA ARG A 180 28.28 2.83 -19.77
C ARG A 180 29.33 1.74 -19.83
N LEU A 181 29.30 0.79 -18.89
CA LEU A 181 30.20 -0.35 -18.84
C LEU A 181 30.12 -1.17 -20.12
N ALA A 182 28.90 -1.50 -20.58
CA ALA A 182 28.71 -2.24 -21.82
C ALA A 182 29.30 -1.52 -23.05
N ARG A 183 29.18 -0.18 -23.12
CA ARG A 183 29.74 0.62 -24.23
C ARG A 183 31.27 0.71 -24.19
N ARG A 184 31.87 0.81 -23.00
CA ARG A 184 33.34 0.84 -22.85
C ARG A 184 33.96 -0.49 -23.29
N LEU A 185 33.34 -1.59 -22.88
CA LEU A 185 33.72 -2.94 -23.32
C LEU A 185 33.57 -3.13 -24.84
N GLU A 186 32.52 -2.57 -25.45
CA GLU A 186 32.38 -2.56 -26.92
C GLU A 186 33.48 -1.78 -27.63
N ALA A 187 33.93 -0.67 -27.04
CA ALA A 187 35.03 0.14 -27.55
C ALA A 187 36.41 -0.54 -27.39
N GLY A 188 36.47 -1.69 -26.71
CA GLY A 188 37.72 -2.42 -26.45
C GLY A 188 38.47 -1.94 -25.21
N GLU A 189 37.88 -1.05 -24.41
CA GLU A 189 38.43 -0.67 -23.11
C GLU A 189 38.19 -1.80 -22.10
N PRO A 190 39.24 -2.33 -21.44
CA PRO A 190 39.06 -3.32 -20.38
C PRO A 190 38.39 -2.69 -19.14
N MET A 191 37.79 -3.53 -18.30
CA MET A 191 37.17 -3.08 -17.04
C MET A 191 38.22 -2.49 -16.08
N ASP A 192 37.81 -1.46 -15.34
CA ASP A 192 38.64 -0.87 -14.29
C ASP A 192 38.36 -1.56 -12.95
N HIS A 193 39.25 -2.49 -12.59
CA HIS A 193 39.15 -3.30 -11.38
C HIS A 193 39.53 -2.52 -10.10
N HIS A 194 39.98 -1.27 -10.21
CA HIS A 194 40.36 -0.39 -9.09
C HIS A 194 39.49 0.87 -9.02
N SER A 195 38.19 0.70 -9.26
CA SER A 195 37.24 1.80 -9.23
C SER A 195 36.83 2.19 -7.81
N PRO A 196 36.76 3.49 -7.48
CA PRO A 196 36.28 3.94 -6.17
C PRO A 196 34.80 3.59 -6.00
N TYR A 197 34.48 2.77 -5.00
CA TYR A 197 33.11 2.37 -4.71
C TYR A 197 32.40 3.34 -3.75
N SER A 198 31.18 3.75 -4.10
CA SER A 198 30.37 4.65 -3.28
C SER A 198 29.72 3.91 -2.12
N ARG A 199 29.99 4.33 -0.87
CA ARG A 199 29.46 3.69 0.37
C ARG A 199 27.96 3.90 0.64
N ARG A 200 27.15 4.18 -0.37
CA ARG A 200 25.77 4.68 -0.20
C ARG A 200 24.72 3.58 -0.28
N ARG A 201 24.66 2.69 0.73
CA ARG A 201 23.69 1.58 0.74
C ARG A 201 22.70 1.50 1.90
N LEU A 202 22.52 2.57 2.68
CA LEU A 202 21.36 2.62 3.60
C LEU A 202 20.03 2.75 2.81
N VAL A 203 20.06 3.36 1.62
CA VAL A 203 18.86 3.64 0.82
C VAL A 203 18.16 2.35 0.34
N PRO A 204 18.83 1.33 -0.23
CA PRO A 204 18.16 0.09 -0.65
C PRO A 204 17.61 -0.75 0.53
N LEU A 205 18.29 -0.74 1.68
CA LEU A 205 17.85 -1.39 2.91
C LEU A 205 16.55 -0.78 3.43
N LEU A 206 16.55 0.55 3.60
CA LEU A 206 15.37 1.32 4.02
C LEU A 206 14.24 1.18 3.00
N SER A 207 14.57 1.16 1.71
CA SER A 207 13.65 0.98 0.60
C SER A 207 12.97 -0.40 0.63
N PHE A 208 13.71 -1.48 0.89
CA PHE A 208 13.15 -2.82 1.01
C PHE A 208 12.27 -2.98 2.25
N THR A 209 12.70 -2.46 3.41
CA THR A 209 11.89 -2.49 4.64
C THR A 209 10.62 -1.67 4.49
N LEU A 210 10.69 -0.51 3.82
CA LEU A 210 9.53 0.34 3.54
C LEU A 210 8.57 -0.35 2.57
N CYS A 211 9.07 -1.04 1.54
CA CYS A 211 8.27 -1.86 0.64
C CYS A 211 7.45 -2.92 1.39
N ILE A 212 8.09 -3.70 2.26
CA ILE A 212 7.42 -4.72 3.06
C ILE A 212 6.37 -4.08 3.97
N LEU A 213 6.72 -2.96 4.63
CA LEU A 213 5.79 -2.23 5.48
C LEU A 213 4.56 -1.76 4.69
N LEU A 214 4.73 -1.25 3.47
CA LEU A 214 3.64 -0.80 2.60
C LEU A 214 2.74 -1.96 2.13
N ILE A 215 3.31 -3.13 1.83
CA ILE A 215 2.54 -4.32 1.49
C ILE A 215 1.71 -4.79 2.69
N VAL A 216 2.30 -4.80 3.90
CA VAL A 216 1.57 -5.09 5.13
C VAL A 216 0.46 -4.06 5.34
N LEU A 217 0.73 -2.76 5.14
CA LEU A 217 -0.26 -1.68 5.25
C LEU A 217 -1.37 -1.75 4.19
N LEU A 218 -1.11 -2.37 3.03
CA LEU A 218 -2.12 -2.63 1.99
C LEU A 218 -3.05 -3.79 2.36
N ILE A 219 -2.47 -4.87 2.89
CA ILE A 219 -3.17 -6.14 3.10
C ILE A 219 -3.83 -6.20 4.48
N LEU A 220 -3.13 -5.80 5.54
CA LEU A 220 -3.59 -5.94 6.93
C LEU A 220 -4.91 -5.17 7.17
N PRO A 221 -5.07 -3.90 6.74
CA PRO A 221 -6.31 -3.17 6.98
C PRO A 221 -7.50 -3.69 6.18
N ARG A 222 -7.26 -4.33 5.03
CA ARG A 222 -8.34 -4.81 4.15
C ARG A 222 -8.82 -6.20 4.51
N TYR A 223 -7.91 -7.06 4.96
CA TYR A 223 -8.22 -8.47 5.18
C TYR A 223 -8.23 -8.86 6.67
N ILE A 224 -7.69 -8.05 7.58
CA ILE A 224 -7.59 -8.40 9.01
C ILE A 224 -8.35 -7.41 9.89
N LEU A 225 -8.29 -6.10 9.65
CA LEU A 225 -9.06 -5.12 10.44
C LEU A 225 -10.59 -5.35 10.41
N PRO A 226 -11.21 -5.81 9.30
CA PRO A 226 -12.64 -6.14 9.30
C PRO A 226 -12.98 -7.31 10.22
N PHE A 227 -12.06 -8.25 10.47
CA PHE A 227 -12.27 -9.33 11.46
C PHE A 227 -12.17 -8.82 12.90
N LEU A 228 -11.59 -7.64 13.15
CA LEU A 228 -11.47 -7.05 14.49
C LEU A 228 -12.67 -6.15 14.84
N GLY A 229 -13.50 -5.74 13.86
CA GLY A 229 -14.62 -4.81 14.09
C GLY A 229 -15.95 -5.12 13.38
N GLY A 230 -15.99 -6.14 12.52
CA GLY A 230 -17.11 -6.36 11.58
C GLY A 230 -18.28 -7.20 12.10
N ASP A 231 -18.23 -7.72 13.32
CA ASP A 231 -19.35 -8.52 13.84
C ASP A 231 -20.61 -7.66 13.95
N MET A 232 -21.71 -8.16 13.38
CA MET A 232 -23.02 -7.53 13.54
C MET A 232 -23.40 -7.58 15.01
N ARG A 233 -23.68 -6.43 15.62
CA ARG A 233 -24.08 -6.30 17.01
C ARG A 233 -25.46 -5.67 17.13
N PRO A 234 -26.23 -5.98 18.18
CA PRO A 234 -27.48 -5.28 18.46
C PRO A 234 -27.27 -3.76 18.54
N VAL A 235 -28.24 -2.98 18.06
CA VAL A 235 -28.18 -1.50 18.05
C VAL A 235 -28.00 -0.91 19.45
N SER A 236 -28.45 -1.63 20.50
CA SER A 236 -28.26 -1.25 21.91
C SER A 236 -26.80 -1.21 22.36
N GLN A 237 -25.88 -1.87 21.64
CA GLN A 237 -24.46 -1.94 21.98
C GLN A 237 -23.63 -0.79 21.40
N VAL A 238 -24.26 0.21 20.76
CA VAL A 238 -23.57 1.43 20.32
C VAL A 238 -23.15 2.25 21.55
N SER A 239 -21.86 2.23 21.87
CA SER A 239 -21.28 2.93 23.02
C SER A 239 -20.99 4.41 22.74
N ASP A 240 -20.59 4.73 21.52
CA ASP A 240 -19.88 5.99 21.22
C ASP A 240 -20.86 7.17 21.00
N PHE A 241 -22.11 6.87 20.63
CA PHE A 241 -23.20 7.85 20.49
C PHE A 241 -24.56 7.22 20.82
N SER A 242 -25.63 8.02 20.84
CA SER A 242 -27.01 7.56 20.98
C SER A 242 -27.68 7.58 19.61
N PRO A 243 -27.83 6.44 18.91
CA PRO A 243 -28.39 6.42 17.57
C PRO A 243 -29.84 6.88 17.55
N LEU A 244 -30.21 7.68 16.55
CA LEU A 244 -31.61 7.99 16.25
C LEU A 244 -32.34 6.68 15.96
N SER A 245 -33.51 6.48 16.55
CA SER A 245 -34.31 5.28 16.33
C SER A 245 -35.41 5.52 15.30
N LEU A 246 -35.71 4.52 14.48
CA LEU A 246 -36.74 4.65 13.46
C LEU A 246 -38.12 4.91 14.09
N ALA A 247 -38.36 4.37 15.29
CA ALA A 247 -39.55 4.63 16.09
C ALA A 247 -39.73 6.10 16.50
N GLN A 248 -38.62 6.83 16.74
CA GLN A 248 -38.68 8.26 17.06
C GLN A 248 -39.12 9.09 15.85
N VAL A 249 -38.66 8.70 14.65
CA VAL A 249 -38.92 9.45 13.41
C VAL A 249 -40.33 9.18 12.87
N GLU A 250 -40.80 7.93 12.89
CA GLU A 250 -42.15 7.56 12.43
C GLU A 250 -43.26 7.89 13.44
N GLY A 251 -42.95 7.89 14.74
CA GLY A 251 -43.90 8.23 15.80
C GLY A 251 -45.03 7.20 15.97
N LYS A 252 -46.27 7.68 16.17
CA LYS A 252 -47.42 6.83 16.53
C LYS A 252 -47.90 5.99 15.34
N GLY A 253 -47.76 4.66 15.44
CA GLY A 253 -48.21 3.71 14.41
C GLY A 253 -47.06 2.89 13.80
N TYR A 254 -45.82 3.24 14.11
CA TYR A 254 -44.64 2.45 13.73
C TYR A 254 -44.67 1.04 14.33
N ARG A 255 -44.36 0.05 13.49
CA ARG A 255 -44.15 -1.34 13.91
C ARG A 255 -42.69 -1.71 13.66
N PRO A 256 -41.88 -1.88 14.71
CA PRO A 256 -40.52 -2.35 14.54
C PRO A 256 -40.55 -3.75 13.92
N TYR A 257 -39.51 -4.08 13.15
CA TYR A 257 -39.30 -5.45 12.76
C TYR A 257 -38.99 -6.28 14.01
N GLU A 258 -39.94 -7.10 14.44
CA GLU A 258 -39.79 -7.98 15.61
C GLU A 258 -38.90 -9.16 15.24
N THR A 259 -37.71 -9.21 15.82
CA THR A 259 -36.87 -10.41 15.84
C THR A 259 -37.32 -11.34 16.97
N GLU A 260 -37.26 -12.66 16.77
CA GLU A 260 -37.56 -13.66 17.81
C GLU A 260 -36.65 -13.53 19.05
N ASN A 261 -35.52 -12.83 18.95
CA ASN A 261 -34.58 -12.61 20.03
C ASN A 261 -34.00 -11.19 19.99
N HIS A 262 -34.34 -10.34 20.98
CA HIS A 262 -33.92 -8.94 21.04
C HIS A 262 -32.42 -8.75 21.32
N ASP A 263 -31.74 -9.78 21.80
CA ASP A 263 -30.30 -9.77 22.10
C ASP A 263 -29.42 -10.21 20.91
N GLN A 264 -30.02 -10.57 19.77
CA GLN A 264 -29.29 -10.97 18.56
C GLN A 264 -29.38 -9.88 17.49
N SER A 265 -28.27 -9.66 16.78
CA SER A 265 -28.23 -8.85 15.57
C SER A 265 -28.81 -9.63 14.39
N ASP A 266 -29.63 -8.97 13.59
CA ASP A 266 -30.20 -9.54 12.35
C ASP A 266 -29.91 -8.59 11.19
N TYR A 267 -30.00 -9.08 9.95
CA TYR A 267 -29.79 -8.30 8.74
C TYR A 267 -30.71 -7.06 8.64
N PHE A 268 -31.83 -7.05 9.35
CA PHE A 268 -32.79 -5.95 9.41
C PHE A 268 -32.55 -4.97 10.56
N ASN A 269 -31.76 -5.32 11.56
CA ASN A 269 -31.45 -4.46 12.71
C ASN A 269 -30.05 -4.79 13.26
N TYR A 270 -29.04 -4.01 12.85
CA TYR A 270 -27.66 -4.22 13.29
C TYR A 270 -26.89 -2.91 13.49
N SER A 271 -25.80 -3.03 14.23
CA SER A 271 -24.72 -2.07 14.29
C SER A 271 -23.39 -2.78 13.99
N ARG A 272 -22.47 -2.09 13.33
CA ARG A 272 -21.14 -2.59 12.97
C ARG A 272 -20.11 -1.49 13.21
N LYS A 273 -18.94 -1.86 13.74
CA LYS A 273 -17.83 -0.93 13.98
C LYS A 273 -16.66 -1.23 13.03
N ASN A 274 -16.60 -0.57 11.88
CA ASN A 274 -15.51 -0.76 10.94
C ASN A 274 -14.26 0.03 11.37
N HIS A 275 -13.09 -0.56 11.12
CA HIS A 275 -11.80 0.05 11.38
C HIS A 275 -11.07 0.30 10.07
N TYR A 276 -10.80 1.57 9.77
CA TYR A 276 -10.02 1.99 8.61
C TYR A 276 -8.71 2.65 9.05
N LEU A 277 -7.75 2.73 8.11
CA LEU A 277 -6.40 3.22 8.42
C LEU A 277 -6.39 4.69 8.89
N LEU A 278 -7.21 5.55 8.28
CA LEU A 278 -7.34 6.97 8.64
C LEU A 278 -8.62 7.29 9.41
N CYS A 279 -9.54 6.36 9.58
CA CYS A 279 -10.76 6.51 10.36
C CYS A 279 -10.94 5.23 11.19
N TRP A 280 -10.37 5.24 12.39
CA TRP A 280 -10.30 4.04 13.23
C TRP A 280 -11.68 3.63 13.75
N ASN A 281 -12.54 4.59 14.11
CA ASN A 281 -13.90 4.31 14.56
C ASN A 281 -14.89 4.79 13.50
N GLN A 282 -15.39 3.87 12.69
CA GLN A 282 -16.56 4.11 11.85
C GLN A 282 -17.69 3.19 12.30
N TRP A 283 -18.85 3.76 12.60
CA TRP A 283 -20.04 2.99 12.94
C TRP A 283 -21.03 3.04 11.78
N GLU A 284 -21.59 1.87 11.50
CA GLU A 284 -22.72 1.68 10.59
C GLU A 284 -23.86 1.12 11.44
N VAL A 285 -25.01 1.79 11.46
CA VAL A 285 -26.21 1.34 12.16
C VAL A 285 -27.34 1.25 11.15
N PHE A 286 -27.94 0.08 11.02
CA PHE A 286 -29.05 -0.17 10.12
C PHE A 286 -30.28 -0.61 10.92
N GLN A 287 -31.43 -0.01 10.64
CA GLN A 287 -32.71 -0.34 11.24
C GLN A 287 -33.78 -0.43 10.16
N ALA A 288 -34.57 -1.50 10.17
CA ALA A 288 -35.73 -1.67 9.30
C ALA A 288 -37.00 -1.91 10.11
N GLY A 289 -38.10 -1.35 9.61
CA GLY A 289 -39.45 -1.57 10.12
C GLY A 289 -40.20 -2.65 9.34
N GLN A 290 -41.40 -3.00 9.80
CA GLN A 290 -42.33 -3.79 9.00
C GLN A 290 -42.89 -2.97 7.82
N PRO A 291 -43.32 -3.63 6.72
CA PRO A 291 -44.02 -2.94 5.64
C PRO A 291 -45.25 -2.21 6.16
N ASP A 292 -45.46 -0.98 5.68
CA ASP A 292 -46.67 -0.22 5.95
C ASP A 292 -47.92 -0.86 5.29
N LEU A 293 -49.10 -0.28 5.54
CA LEU A 293 -50.36 -0.75 4.94
C LEU A 293 -50.36 -0.68 3.39
N ALA A 294 -49.46 0.10 2.79
CA ALA A 294 -49.25 0.20 1.35
C ALA A 294 -48.15 -0.75 0.82
N GLY A 295 -47.59 -1.60 1.69
CA GLY A 295 -46.53 -2.56 1.38
C GLY A 295 -45.13 -1.94 1.24
N LYS A 296 -44.93 -0.67 1.61
CA LYS A 296 -43.62 0.00 1.58
C LYS A 296 -42.88 -0.23 2.89
N LEU A 297 -41.64 -0.67 2.79
CA LEU A 297 -40.74 -0.87 3.92
C LEU A 297 -40.08 0.46 4.30
N ASN A 298 -40.03 0.73 5.61
CA ASN A 298 -39.31 1.87 6.16
C ASN A 298 -37.96 1.38 6.70
N TRP A 299 -36.88 2.07 6.37
CA TRP A 299 -35.55 1.74 6.88
C TRP A 299 -34.71 3.00 7.08
N MET A 300 -33.71 2.87 7.92
CA MET A 300 -32.77 3.92 8.25
C MET A 300 -31.37 3.34 8.37
N GLN A 301 -30.42 4.05 7.77
CA GLN A 301 -28.99 3.79 7.91
C GLN A 301 -28.32 5.03 8.48
N ILE A 302 -27.46 4.82 9.47
CA ILE A 302 -26.65 5.86 10.10
C ILE A 302 -25.19 5.45 9.94
N ASP A 303 -24.43 6.28 9.24
CA ASP A 303 -22.97 6.15 9.14
C ASP A 303 -22.32 7.27 9.97
N TRP A 304 -21.58 6.89 11.00
CA TRP A 304 -20.90 7.80 11.91
C TRP A 304 -19.38 7.60 11.78
N TYR A 305 -18.64 8.70 11.59
CA TYR A 305 -17.21 8.71 11.32
C TYR A 305 -16.48 9.53 12.38
N ASP A 306 -15.46 8.93 12.99
CA ASP A 306 -14.49 9.57 13.87
C ASP A 306 -13.20 9.87 13.10
N ILE A 307 -12.99 11.12 12.74
CA ILE A 307 -11.80 11.54 11.99
C ILE A 307 -10.70 11.91 12.99
N PRO A 308 -9.45 11.51 12.79
CA PRO A 308 -8.35 11.95 13.64
C PRO A 308 -8.23 13.47 13.65
N ALA A 309 -7.99 14.07 14.83
CA ALA A 309 -7.90 15.53 15.01
C ALA A 309 -7.06 16.29 13.95
N PRO A 310 -5.88 15.79 13.47
CA PRO A 310 -5.11 16.46 12.41
C PRO A 310 -5.83 16.57 11.06
N LEU A 311 -6.82 15.70 10.83
CA LEU A 311 -7.62 15.61 9.61
C LEU A 311 -9.03 16.17 9.79
N SER A 312 -9.34 16.81 10.92
CA SER A 312 -10.66 17.40 11.21
C SER A 312 -11.16 18.39 10.16
N PHE A 313 -10.25 19.05 9.43
CA PHE A 313 -10.61 19.92 8.29
C PHE A 313 -11.33 19.17 7.14
N LEU A 314 -11.24 17.84 7.09
CA LEU A 314 -11.95 17.00 6.13
C LEU A 314 -13.39 16.71 6.54
N SER A 315 -13.84 17.04 7.75
CA SER A 315 -15.18 16.69 8.24
C SER A 315 -16.30 17.32 7.42
N VAL A 316 -16.21 18.63 7.15
CA VAL A 316 -17.19 19.36 6.33
C VAL A 316 -17.18 18.88 4.86
N PRO A 317 -16.02 18.79 4.19
CA PRO A 317 -15.95 18.19 2.85
C PRO A 317 -16.50 16.75 2.80
N LEU A 318 -16.19 15.91 3.79
CA LEU A 318 -16.70 14.54 3.87
C LEU A 318 -18.22 14.51 4.02
N ALA A 319 -18.79 15.32 4.91
CA ALA A 319 -20.25 15.39 5.11
C ALA A 319 -20.98 15.80 3.83
N ASN A 320 -20.43 16.76 3.08
CA ASN A 320 -20.99 17.18 1.80
C ASN A 320 -20.86 16.09 0.72
N GLU A 321 -19.71 15.41 0.66
CA GLU A 321 -19.48 14.28 -0.25
C GLU A 321 -20.43 13.12 0.04
N LEU A 322 -20.57 12.72 1.31
CA LEU A 322 -21.50 11.70 1.79
C LEU A 322 -22.95 12.03 1.44
N LEU A 323 -23.37 13.28 1.67
CA LEU A 323 -24.71 13.75 1.31
C LEU A 323 -24.95 13.62 -0.21
N SER A 324 -23.98 14.10 -1.01
CA SER A 324 -24.09 14.03 -2.47
C SER A 324 -24.13 12.60 -2.99
N LYS A 325 -23.38 11.69 -2.36
CA LYS A 325 -23.36 10.26 -2.68
C LYS A 325 -24.70 9.61 -2.32
N ALA A 326 -25.22 9.88 -1.11
CA ALA A 326 -26.49 9.33 -0.64
C ALA A 326 -27.67 9.69 -1.56
N MET A 327 -27.63 10.89 -2.17
CA MET A 327 -28.65 11.38 -3.09
C MET A 327 -28.66 10.68 -4.47
N ARG A 328 -27.59 9.97 -4.85
CA ARG A 328 -27.52 9.26 -6.14
C ARG A 328 -28.44 8.04 -6.20
N LEU A 329 -28.65 7.38 -5.05
CA LEU A 329 -29.46 6.16 -4.93
C LEU A 329 -29.06 5.10 -5.98
N ASP A 330 -27.77 4.77 -6.04
CA ASP A 330 -27.17 3.85 -7.01
C ASP A 330 -26.29 2.76 -6.35
N GLU A 331 -26.52 2.47 -5.07
CA GLU A 331 -25.63 1.61 -4.28
C GLU A 331 -26.10 0.15 -4.17
N ASP A 332 -27.25 -0.09 -3.54
CA ASP A 332 -27.74 -1.43 -3.23
C ASP A 332 -29.27 -1.53 -3.35
N ILE A 333 -29.82 -2.70 -3.04
CA ILE A 333 -31.26 -2.96 -3.13
C ILE A 333 -32.10 -2.06 -2.19
N TRP A 334 -31.50 -1.49 -1.14
CA TRP A 334 -32.15 -0.60 -0.19
C TRP A 334 -32.03 0.87 -0.61
N TRP A 335 -31.01 1.21 -1.38
CA TRP A 335 -30.74 2.57 -1.80
C TRP A 335 -30.66 2.69 -3.31
N THR A 336 -31.67 2.14 -3.98
CA THR A 336 -31.90 2.31 -5.42
C THR A 336 -33.30 2.83 -5.68
N ASP A 337 -33.42 3.85 -6.52
CA ASP A 337 -34.72 4.32 -6.99
C ASP A 337 -34.74 4.40 -8.53
N PRO A 338 -35.50 3.53 -9.21
CA PRO A 338 -35.57 3.51 -10.67
C PRO A 338 -36.33 4.73 -11.23
N GLU A 339 -37.14 5.40 -10.43
CA GLU A 339 -37.87 6.60 -10.82
C GLU A 339 -36.99 7.82 -10.48
N GLY A 340 -36.36 8.42 -11.48
CA GLY A 340 -35.58 9.65 -11.31
C GLY A 340 -36.41 10.76 -10.62
N GLY A 341 -35.75 11.72 -9.97
CA GLY A 341 -36.47 12.81 -9.29
C GLY A 341 -35.57 13.93 -8.80
N THR A 342 -36.20 15.03 -8.41
CA THR A 342 -35.57 16.23 -7.87
C THR A 342 -35.41 16.14 -6.36
N TRP A 343 -34.27 16.60 -5.84
CA TRP A 343 -34.00 16.68 -4.41
C TRP A 343 -34.17 18.12 -3.91
N GLN A 344 -34.98 18.30 -2.87
CA GLN A 344 -35.04 19.53 -2.10
C GLN A 344 -33.98 19.49 -1.00
N ILE A 345 -32.98 20.37 -1.12
CA ILE A 345 -31.88 20.48 -0.15
C ILE A 345 -32.10 21.70 0.73
N SER A 346 -32.14 21.50 2.05
CA SER A 346 -32.22 22.56 3.04
C SER A 346 -30.94 22.60 3.86
N LYS A 347 -30.23 23.72 3.80
CA LYS A 347 -29.07 23.99 4.65
C LYS A 347 -29.54 24.63 5.95
N HIS A 348 -29.06 24.12 7.07
CA HIS A 348 -29.41 24.61 8.40
C HIS A 348 -28.19 25.24 9.05
N SER A 349 -28.40 26.26 9.88
CA SER A 349 -27.33 26.93 10.61
C SER A 349 -27.57 26.77 12.10
N ASP A 350 -26.60 26.19 12.81
CA ASP A 350 -26.55 26.07 14.27
C ASP A 350 -25.14 26.48 14.70
N SER A 351 -25.01 27.17 15.84
CA SER A 351 -23.70 27.64 16.31
C SER A 351 -22.76 26.52 16.77
N ARG A 352 -23.28 25.31 16.99
CA ARG A 352 -22.53 24.13 17.44
C ARG A 352 -21.94 23.30 16.29
N VAL A 353 -22.42 23.49 15.06
CA VAL A 353 -22.09 22.62 13.91
C VAL A 353 -21.26 23.33 12.86
N ASN A 354 -20.35 22.60 12.23
CA ASN A 354 -19.57 23.10 11.10
C ASN A 354 -20.31 22.91 9.77
N PHE A 355 -21.20 21.91 9.70
CA PHE A 355 -22.05 21.64 8.55
C PHE A 355 -23.33 20.93 9.01
N LEU A 356 -24.49 21.34 8.48
CA LEU A 356 -25.75 20.64 8.67
C LEU A 356 -26.62 20.84 7.42
N SER A 357 -27.06 19.75 6.81
CA SER A 357 -27.93 19.80 5.63
C SER A 357 -28.84 18.59 5.60
N THR A 358 -30.08 18.82 5.18
CA THR A 358 -31.07 17.78 4.91
C THR A 358 -31.44 17.81 3.44
N ALA A 359 -31.67 16.65 2.85
CA ALA A 359 -32.22 16.54 1.51
C ALA A 359 -33.41 15.57 1.52
N ARG A 360 -34.49 15.96 0.85
CA ARG A 360 -35.68 15.13 0.64
C ARG A 360 -35.96 15.01 -0.84
N LYS A 361 -36.20 13.79 -1.33
CA LYS A 361 -36.57 13.58 -2.72
C LYS A 361 -38.06 13.85 -2.92
N GLU A 362 -38.40 14.65 -3.91
CA GLU A 362 -39.78 15.02 -4.21
C GLU A 362 -40.57 13.79 -4.69
N GLY A 363 -41.79 13.61 -4.18
CA GLY A 363 -42.67 12.52 -4.59
C GLY A 363 -42.30 11.14 -4.03
N THR A 364 -41.23 11.01 -3.23
CA THR A 364 -40.81 9.74 -2.62
C THR A 364 -40.62 9.86 -1.11
N LEU A 365 -40.30 8.73 -0.46
CA LEU A 365 -40.07 8.65 0.98
C LEU A 365 -38.59 8.85 1.35
N PHE A 366 -37.70 9.01 0.37
CA PHE A 366 -36.27 9.13 0.59
C PHE A 366 -35.87 10.48 1.17
N GLN A 367 -35.17 10.42 2.29
CA GLN A 367 -34.63 11.55 3.03
C GLN A 367 -33.20 11.24 3.46
N THR A 368 -32.36 12.26 3.50
CA THR A 368 -31.00 12.13 4.01
C THR A 368 -30.61 13.38 4.76
N ALA A 369 -29.80 13.24 5.80
CA ALA A 369 -29.24 14.34 6.57
C ALA A 369 -27.76 14.09 6.81
N ALA A 370 -26.94 15.13 6.68
CA ALA A 370 -25.52 15.06 6.97
C ALA A 370 -25.14 16.20 7.92
N VAL A 371 -24.34 15.86 8.93
CA VAL A 371 -23.83 16.80 9.92
C VAL A 371 -22.33 16.59 10.14
N ALA A 372 -21.60 17.68 10.34
CA ALA A 372 -20.20 17.67 10.76
C ALA A 372 -20.01 18.57 11.98
N ILE A 373 -19.38 18.03 13.03
CA ILE A 373 -19.03 18.76 14.25
C ILE A 373 -17.60 18.42 14.60
N GLY A 374 -16.70 19.40 14.50
CA GLY A 374 -15.27 19.21 14.75
C GLY A 374 -14.68 18.11 13.87
N ASP A 375 -14.35 16.99 14.50
CA ASP A 375 -13.75 15.81 13.92
C ASP A 375 -14.74 14.66 13.64
N LYS A 376 -16.03 14.84 13.97
CA LYS A 376 -17.08 13.84 13.78
C LYS A 376 -17.98 14.18 12.61
N VAL A 377 -18.36 13.16 11.85
CA VAL A 377 -19.31 13.28 10.74
C VAL A 377 -20.39 12.22 10.86
N VAL A 378 -21.65 12.61 10.69
CA VAL A 378 -22.79 11.68 10.71
C VAL A 378 -23.61 11.87 9.46
N LEU A 379 -23.87 10.76 8.76
CA LEU A 379 -24.82 10.67 7.67
C LEU A 379 -26.00 9.82 8.15
N VAL A 380 -27.22 10.34 8.02
CA VAL A 380 -28.46 9.61 8.24
C VAL A 380 -29.18 9.50 6.92
N ARG A 381 -29.45 8.28 6.47
CA ARG A 381 -30.29 8.00 5.31
C ARG A 381 -31.56 7.34 5.82
N TYR A 382 -32.70 7.77 5.32
CA TYR A 382 -33.99 7.35 5.84
C TYR A 382 -34.99 7.22 4.69
N THR A 383 -35.81 6.17 4.74
CA THR A 383 -37.02 6.07 3.94
C THR A 383 -38.21 5.83 4.87
N GLY A 384 -39.23 6.66 4.74
CA GLY A 384 -40.46 6.54 5.51
C GLY A 384 -41.31 7.81 5.52
N HIS A 385 -42.35 7.81 6.33
CA HIS A 385 -43.37 8.87 6.34
C HIS A 385 -43.06 10.01 7.33
N GLY A 386 -42.17 9.76 8.28
CA GLY A 386 -41.69 10.76 9.23
C GLY A 386 -40.90 11.89 8.57
N GLU A 387 -40.70 12.99 9.28
CA GLU A 387 -39.97 14.15 8.78
C GLU A 387 -38.58 14.23 9.44
N LEU A 388 -37.53 13.96 8.68
CA LEU A 388 -36.16 13.96 9.20
C LEU A 388 -35.69 15.36 9.66
N SER A 389 -36.20 16.43 9.03
CA SER A 389 -35.98 17.82 9.45
C SER A 389 -36.55 18.15 10.84
N GLY A 390 -37.48 17.35 11.36
CA GLY A 390 -37.98 17.49 12.74
C GLY A 390 -36.98 17.02 13.81
N HIS A 391 -35.97 16.24 13.43
CA HIS A 391 -35.04 15.55 14.34
C HIS A 391 -33.60 16.09 14.27
N LEU A 392 -33.41 17.33 13.83
CA LEU A 392 -32.06 17.93 13.70
C LEU A 392 -31.29 17.95 15.02
N GLU A 393 -31.96 18.23 16.15
CA GLU A 393 -31.31 18.24 17.47
C GLU A 393 -30.77 16.86 17.86
N ASP A 394 -31.50 15.79 17.54
CA ASP A 394 -31.06 14.42 17.80
C ASP A 394 -29.86 14.06 16.92
N ILE A 395 -29.86 14.51 15.65
CA ILE A 395 -28.76 14.33 14.71
C ILE A 395 -27.50 15.09 15.17
N ILE A 396 -27.65 16.30 15.70
CA ILE A 396 -26.55 17.08 16.30
C ILE A 396 -25.97 16.34 17.50
N LYS A 397 -26.81 15.83 18.41
CA LYS A 397 -26.36 15.05 19.58
C LYS A 397 -25.61 13.77 19.20
N MET A 398 -25.98 13.11 18.10
CA MET A 398 -25.21 11.97 17.58
C MET A 398 -23.79 12.37 17.20
N ALA A 399 -23.63 13.52 16.56
CA ALA A 399 -22.32 14.05 16.17
C ALA A 399 -21.52 14.60 17.37
N GLU A 400 -22.17 15.12 18.42
CA GLU A 400 -21.48 15.48 19.67
C GLU A 400 -20.90 14.21 20.36
N GLY A 401 -21.61 13.08 20.23
CA GLY A 401 -21.26 11.80 20.85
C GLY A 401 -21.57 11.76 22.34
N LYS A 402 -21.34 10.62 23.01
CA LYS A 402 -21.44 10.57 24.47
C LYS A 402 -20.14 11.15 25.06
N ALA A 403 -20.27 12.11 25.97
CA ALA A 403 -19.14 12.60 26.75
C ALA A 403 -18.54 11.40 27.50
N SER A 404 -17.28 11.07 27.19
CA SER A 404 -16.48 10.03 27.82
C SER A 404 -16.09 10.39 29.24
#